data_AF-A0A2V8RPU0-F1
#
_entry.id   AF-A0A2V8RPU0-F1
#
_cell.length_a   1.000
_cell.length_b   1.000
_cell.length_c   1.000
_cell.angle_alpha   90.00
_cell.angle_beta   90.00
_cell.angle_gamma   90.00
#
_symmetry.space_group_name_H-M   'P 1'
#
loop_
_entity.id
_entity.type
_entity.pdbx_description
1 polymer ?
#
loop_
_entity_poly.entity_id
_entity_poly.type
_entity_poly.pdbx_seq_one_letter_code
_entity_poly.pdbx_strand_id
1 'polypeptide(L)'
;MIKHNLKRRSYGLLFVSFVCVCLLHAPAQANKRRGPVGAQRAVVVDERLSALRSEPSLTAPLVQRLGRGRAVTIVGTRQANDGVSFYRVAVTRRTRGWLQADSLVAPARAHDDERLLHLIQGSDDFDRIARARIFLDEFPRSPLRPAVLLLYGTEAEEAAARLSHDAVRRLKEPELRAGGAPLHSYFLNFNELDRYQRQGIAFTFDQMTKQFHYDGASWRELVRRYPRSPEAPQARAHLATLSGTSER
;
A
#
# COMPACT_ATOMS: atom_id res chain seq x y z
N MET A 1 -54.68 13.62 53.11
CA MET A 1 -56.09 13.90 52.77
C MET A 1 -56.13 15.17 51.92
N ILE A 2 -56.70 15.08 50.69
CA ILE A 2 -57.27 16.18 49.85
C ILE A 2 -56.26 17.23 49.30
N LYS A 3 -55.75 17.14 48.06
CA LYS A 3 -56.29 17.45 46.70
C LYS A 3 -56.71 18.93 46.45
N HIS A 4 -56.03 19.58 45.50
CA HIS A 4 -56.51 20.42 44.35
C HIS A 4 -55.28 21.20 43.80
N ASN A 5 -54.71 21.01 42.60
CA ASN A 5 -55.16 20.95 41.19
C ASN A 5 -55.48 22.33 40.55
N LEU A 6 -55.08 22.46 39.27
CA LEU A 6 -55.21 23.55 38.27
C LEU A 6 -54.09 24.63 38.30
N LYS A 7 -53.40 25.01 37.20
CA LYS A 7 -53.87 25.24 35.81
C LYS A 7 -52.72 25.23 34.79
N ARG A 8 -52.99 24.56 33.65
CA ARG A 8 -52.82 24.98 32.23
C ARG A 8 -51.48 25.62 31.79
N ARG A 9 -50.71 24.90 30.95
CA ARG A 9 -50.61 25.04 29.47
C ARG A 9 -49.99 26.36 29.01
N SER A 10 -48.85 26.25 28.32
CA SER A 10 -48.58 26.96 27.05
C SER A 10 -47.39 26.29 26.33
N TYR A 11 -47.67 25.75 25.15
CA TYR A 11 -46.68 25.28 24.18
C TYR A 11 -46.03 26.51 23.52
N GLY A 12 -44.72 26.66 23.68
CA GLY A 12 -43.92 27.60 22.92
C GLY A 12 -42.95 26.84 22.04
N LEU A 13 -43.30 26.67 20.77
CA LEU A 13 -42.38 26.31 19.69
C LEU A 13 -41.14 27.21 19.76
N LEU A 14 -39.96 26.64 19.99
CA LEU A 14 -38.70 27.23 19.56
C LEU A 14 -38.01 26.24 18.63
N PHE A 15 -38.42 26.34 17.37
CA PHE A 15 -37.78 25.73 16.22
C PHE A 15 -36.55 26.59 15.89
N VAL A 16 -35.41 26.34 16.57
CA VAL A 16 -34.13 26.96 16.22
C VAL A 16 -33.28 25.93 15.49
N SER A 17 -33.44 25.95 14.16
CA SER A 17 -32.37 25.91 13.17
C SER A 17 -30.99 25.43 13.69
N PHE A 18 -30.73 24.12 13.67
CA PHE A 18 -29.36 23.60 13.74
C PHE A 18 -28.87 23.36 12.31
N VAL A 19 -28.44 24.46 11.71
CA VAL A 19 -27.80 24.54 10.39
C VAL A 19 -26.37 24.02 10.49
N CYS A 20 -26.09 22.97 9.72
CA CYS A 20 -24.84 22.77 8.97
C CYS A 20 -23.52 22.85 9.76
N VAL A 21 -23.10 21.72 10.32
CA VAL A 21 -21.67 21.41 10.52
C VAL A 21 -21.36 20.08 9.83
N CYS A 22 -21.54 20.07 8.50
CA CYS A 22 -20.86 19.11 7.64
C CYS A 22 -19.37 19.50 7.63
N LEU A 23 -18.62 19.06 8.63
CA LEU A 23 -17.16 19.09 8.60
C LEU A 23 -16.70 18.14 7.47
N LEU A 24 -16.57 18.75 6.30
CA LEU A 24 -15.84 18.27 5.14
C LEU A 24 -14.45 17.81 5.59
N HIS A 25 -14.34 16.53 5.93
CA HIS A 25 -13.07 15.83 5.90
C HIS A 25 -12.73 15.62 4.43
N ALA A 26 -12.25 16.68 3.79
CA ALA A 26 -11.55 16.54 2.53
C ALA A 26 -10.35 15.61 2.80
N PRO A 27 -10.20 14.47 2.11
CA PRO A 27 -8.98 13.72 2.21
C PRO A 27 -7.85 14.64 1.75
N ALA A 28 -6.83 14.80 2.59
CA ALA A 28 -5.59 15.46 2.23
C ALA A 28 -4.98 14.68 1.05
N GLN A 29 -5.40 15.01 -0.17
CA GLN A 29 -4.70 14.63 -1.38
C GLN A 29 -3.39 15.38 -1.32
N ALA A 30 -2.35 14.68 -0.83
CA ALA A 30 -0.98 15.13 -0.86
C ALA A 30 -0.72 15.78 -2.23
N ASN A 31 -0.54 17.09 -2.21
CA ASN A 31 -0.48 17.93 -3.39
C ASN A 31 0.72 17.45 -4.23
N LYS A 32 0.47 16.61 -5.24
CA LYS A 32 1.48 16.08 -6.16
C LYS A 32 1.99 17.27 -6.99
N ARG A 33 3.01 17.95 -6.45
CA ARG A 33 3.63 19.14 -7.06
C ARG A 33 4.02 18.84 -8.50
N ARG A 34 3.47 19.60 -9.45
CA ARG A 34 3.83 19.54 -10.87
C ARG A 34 5.29 19.97 -11.01
N GLY A 35 6.11 19.13 -11.65
CA GLY A 35 7.52 19.43 -11.93
C GLY A 35 7.69 20.53 -13.00
N PRO A 36 8.92 20.98 -13.26
CA PRO A 36 9.24 21.88 -14.37
C PRO A 36 8.67 21.36 -15.71
N VAL A 37 8.42 22.25 -16.67
CA VAL A 37 7.94 21.88 -18.02
C VAL A 37 8.94 20.91 -18.67
N GLY A 38 8.46 19.73 -19.09
CA GLY A 38 9.29 18.63 -19.60
C GLY A 38 9.86 17.67 -18.54
N ALA A 39 9.65 17.95 -17.26
CA ALA A 39 10.14 17.12 -16.17
C ALA A 39 9.10 16.05 -15.79
N GLN A 40 9.50 14.78 -15.88
CA GLN A 40 8.60 13.66 -15.66
C GLN A 40 8.75 13.09 -14.26
N ARG A 41 7.65 12.99 -13.51
CA ARG A 41 7.66 12.30 -12.21
C ARG A 41 7.85 10.80 -12.43
N ALA A 42 8.76 10.21 -11.68
CA ALA A 42 9.03 8.77 -11.67
C ALA A 42 9.18 8.26 -10.23
N VAL A 43 9.14 6.94 -10.06
CA VAL A 43 9.28 6.27 -8.76
C VAL A 43 10.29 5.14 -8.88
N VAL A 44 11.12 4.96 -7.85
CA VAL A 44 12.07 3.86 -7.75
C VAL A 44 11.37 2.52 -7.51
N VAL A 45 11.66 1.52 -8.33
CA VAL A 45 11.09 0.16 -8.25
C VAL A 45 12.12 -0.94 -8.01
N ASP A 46 13.40 -0.68 -8.28
CA ASP A 46 14.50 -1.61 -8.01
C ASP A 46 15.67 -0.93 -7.28
N GLU A 47 15.80 -1.23 -5.99
CA GLU A 47 16.83 -0.64 -5.12
C GLU A 47 18.25 -1.02 -5.55
N ARG A 48 18.43 -2.18 -6.18
CA ARG A 48 19.74 -2.71 -6.60
C ARG A 48 20.37 -1.83 -7.67
N LEU A 49 19.54 -1.28 -8.54
CA LEU A 49 19.93 -0.38 -9.64
C LEU A 49 19.81 1.12 -9.25
N SER A 50 19.38 1.41 -8.02
CA SER A 50 19.05 2.77 -7.57
C SER A 50 20.21 3.51 -6.90
N ALA A 51 21.40 3.39 -7.50
CA ALA A 51 22.58 4.14 -7.10
C ALA A 51 22.60 5.50 -7.84
N LEU A 52 22.28 6.59 -7.13
CA LEU A 52 22.36 7.95 -7.67
C LEU A 52 23.83 8.34 -7.78
N ARG A 53 24.29 8.67 -9.00
CA ARG A 53 25.70 8.98 -9.30
C ARG A 53 25.90 10.39 -9.80
N SER A 54 27.12 10.90 -9.69
CA SER A 54 27.48 12.23 -10.20
C SER A 54 27.43 12.30 -11.74
N GLU A 55 27.74 11.18 -12.40
CA GLU A 55 27.81 11.03 -13.85
C GLU A 55 27.05 9.77 -14.31
N PRO A 56 26.60 9.72 -15.58
CA PRO A 56 25.89 8.57 -16.16
C PRO A 56 26.87 7.45 -16.53
N SER A 57 27.45 6.84 -15.51
CA SER A 57 28.37 5.71 -15.61
C SER A 57 28.22 4.82 -14.38
N LEU A 58 28.35 3.49 -14.54
CA LEU A 58 28.32 2.54 -13.42
C LEU A 58 29.50 2.69 -12.45
N THR A 59 30.58 3.33 -12.88
CA THR A 59 31.79 3.54 -12.06
C THR A 59 31.88 4.96 -11.49
N ALA A 60 30.98 5.86 -11.90
CA ALA A 60 30.98 7.23 -11.40
C ALA A 60 30.74 7.29 -9.88
N PRO A 61 31.27 8.31 -9.18
CA PRO A 61 31.08 8.50 -7.74
C PRO A 61 29.60 8.39 -7.32
N LEU A 62 29.36 7.60 -6.28
CA LEU A 62 28.04 7.45 -5.66
C LEU A 62 27.70 8.71 -4.86
N VAL A 63 26.59 9.35 -5.20
CA VAL A 63 26.02 10.46 -4.43
C VAL A 63 25.16 9.92 -3.29
N GLN A 64 24.24 9.00 -3.60
CA GLN A 64 23.31 8.42 -2.62
C GLN A 64 22.66 7.13 -3.18
N ARG A 65 22.28 6.18 -2.32
CA ARG A 65 21.36 5.09 -2.71
C ARG A 65 19.91 5.48 -2.40
N LEU A 66 19.01 5.25 -3.36
CA LEU A 66 17.59 5.49 -3.16
C LEU A 66 16.86 4.18 -2.90
N GLY A 67 15.99 4.20 -1.89
CA GLY A 67 15.07 3.08 -1.61
C GLY A 67 13.85 3.08 -2.53
N ARG A 68 13.20 1.93 -2.61
CA ARG A 68 11.99 1.68 -3.40
C ARG A 68 10.85 2.57 -2.91
N GLY A 69 9.99 2.98 -3.86
CA GLY A 69 8.91 3.93 -3.61
C GLY A 69 9.36 5.39 -3.53
N ARG A 70 10.68 5.68 -3.58
CA ARG A 70 11.17 7.06 -3.63
C ARG A 70 10.73 7.72 -4.93
N ALA A 71 9.93 8.78 -4.81
CA ALA A 71 9.59 9.62 -5.95
C ALA A 71 10.78 10.53 -6.34
N VAL A 72 11.01 10.65 -7.65
CA VAL A 72 12.02 11.51 -8.26
C VAL A 72 11.42 12.25 -9.46
N THR A 73 12.12 13.27 -9.94
CA THR A 73 11.77 13.93 -11.20
C THR A 73 12.87 13.71 -12.23
N ILE A 74 12.55 13.08 -13.34
CA ILE A 74 13.43 12.92 -14.50
C ILE A 74 13.52 14.28 -15.21
N VAL A 75 14.75 14.74 -15.42
CA VAL A 75 15.07 16.02 -16.06
C VAL A 75 15.97 15.87 -17.29
N GLY A 76 16.39 14.64 -17.61
CA GLY A 76 17.19 14.35 -18.78
C GLY A 76 17.50 12.86 -18.92
N THR A 77 18.00 12.47 -20.09
CA THR A 77 18.39 11.10 -20.42
C THR A 77 19.78 11.10 -21.05
N ARG A 78 20.57 10.06 -20.81
CA ARG A 78 21.81 9.79 -21.53
C ARG A 78 22.04 8.29 -21.57
N GLN A 79 22.42 7.79 -22.74
CA GLN A 79 22.93 6.43 -22.88
C GLN A 79 24.45 6.46 -22.70
N ALA A 80 24.97 5.56 -21.87
CA ALA A 80 26.39 5.34 -21.73
C ALA A 80 26.91 4.43 -22.87
N ASN A 81 28.23 4.43 -23.08
CA ASN A 81 28.87 3.68 -24.17
C ASN A 81 28.70 2.16 -24.04
N ASP A 82 28.41 1.67 -22.83
CA ASP A 82 28.10 0.27 -22.51
C ASP A 82 26.64 -0.12 -22.82
N GLY A 83 25.86 0.78 -23.42
CA GLY A 83 24.46 0.56 -23.76
C GLY A 83 23.48 0.84 -22.62
N VAL A 84 23.95 1.08 -21.39
CA VAL A 84 23.10 1.35 -20.23
C VAL A 84 22.50 2.75 -20.33
N SER A 85 21.18 2.83 -20.21
CA SER A 85 20.47 4.10 -20.17
C SER A 85 20.44 4.68 -18.75
N PHE A 86 20.73 5.97 -18.63
CA PHE A 86 20.66 6.72 -17.39
C PHE A 86 19.68 7.88 -17.51
N TYR A 87 18.93 8.11 -16.44
CA TYR A 87 18.17 9.34 -16.26
C TYR A 87 18.90 10.30 -15.34
N ARG A 88 18.99 11.56 -15.77
CA ARG A 88 19.29 12.64 -14.86
C ARG A 88 18.05 12.90 -14.04
N VAL A 89 18.17 12.78 -12.72
CA VAL A 89 17.05 12.95 -11.80
C VAL A 89 17.31 14.06 -10.80
N ALA A 90 16.24 14.73 -10.40
CA ALA A 90 16.19 15.55 -9.20
C ALA A 90 15.43 14.78 -8.11
N VAL A 91 16.12 14.47 -7.01
CA VAL A 91 15.53 13.84 -5.81
C VAL A 91 14.97 14.92 -4.90
N THR A 92 15.75 15.99 -4.71
CA THR A 92 15.34 17.22 -4.02
C THR A 92 15.77 18.43 -4.83
N ARG A 93 15.51 19.64 -4.32
CA ARG A 93 16.04 20.87 -4.95
C ARG A 93 17.57 20.90 -4.99
N ARG A 94 18.24 20.31 -3.99
CA ARG A 94 19.70 20.33 -3.80
C ARG A 94 20.38 19.03 -4.24
N THR A 95 19.62 17.95 -4.38
CA THR A 95 20.17 16.62 -4.69
C THR A 95 19.75 16.21 -6.10
N ARG A 96 20.73 16.12 -6.99
CA ARG A 96 20.58 15.68 -8.38
C ARG A 96 21.69 14.71 -8.72
N GLY A 97 21.45 13.88 -9.72
CA GLY A 97 22.45 12.93 -10.22
C GLY A 97 21.86 12.07 -11.33
N TRP A 98 22.53 10.97 -11.62
CA TRP A 98 22.17 10.00 -12.65
C TRP A 98 21.78 8.67 -12.00
N LEU A 99 20.67 8.10 -12.45
CA LEU A 99 20.19 6.77 -12.06
C LEU A 99 20.04 5.90 -13.30
N GLN A 100 20.26 4.60 -13.18
CA GLN A 100 19.94 3.67 -14.26
C GLN A 100 18.44 3.72 -14.57
N ALA A 101 18.10 3.75 -15.86
CA ALA A 101 16.73 3.89 -16.34
C ALA A 101 15.80 2.80 -15.80
N ASP A 102 16.29 1.56 -15.73
CA ASP A 102 15.53 0.39 -15.31
C ASP A 102 15.18 0.39 -13.82
N SER A 103 15.84 1.23 -13.02
CA SER A 103 15.51 1.40 -11.59
C SER A 103 14.21 2.18 -11.35
N LEU A 104 13.70 2.86 -12.37
CA LEU A 104 12.57 3.80 -12.28
C LEU A 104 11.39 3.31 -13.11
N VAL A 105 10.19 3.74 -12.72
CA VAL A 105 8.98 3.70 -13.57
C VAL A 105 8.30 5.05 -13.54
N ALA A 106 7.61 5.40 -14.62
CA ALA A 106 6.89 6.65 -14.72
C ALA A 106 5.56 6.46 -15.47
N PRO A 107 4.40 6.85 -14.89
CA PRO A 107 3.09 6.64 -15.52
C PRO A 107 2.89 7.29 -16.88
N ALA A 108 3.65 8.34 -17.20
CA ALA A 108 3.58 9.01 -18.50
C ALA A 108 4.46 8.36 -19.58
N ARG A 109 5.19 7.28 -19.26
CA ARG A 109 5.95 6.50 -20.24
C ARG A 109 5.18 5.24 -20.60
N ALA A 110 5.11 4.96 -21.90
CA ALA A 110 4.56 3.71 -22.41
C ALA A 110 5.38 2.51 -21.90
N HIS A 111 4.72 1.38 -21.68
CA HIS A 111 5.30 0.09 -21.29
C HIS A 111 5.95 0.04 -19.90
N ASP A 112 6.00 1.15 -19.15
CA ASP A 112 6.55 1.14 -17.79
C ASP A 112 5.65 0.35 -16.81
N ASP A 113 4.36 0.24 -17.09
CA ASP A 113 3.43 -0.64 -16.36
C ASP A 113 3.71 -2.12 -16.66
N GLU A 114 3.80 -2.50 -17.94
CA GLU A 114 4.17 -3.86 -18.37
C GLU A 114 5.52 -4.30 -17.76
N ARG A 115 6.54 -3.43 -17.82
CA ARG A 115 7.85 -3.69 -17.21
C ARG A 115 7.73 -3.90 -15.70
N LEU A 116 6.95 -3.08 -15.00
CA LEU A 116 6.76 -3.24 -13.56
C LEU A 116 6.02 -4.52 -13.22
N LEU A 117 5.00 -4.91 -13.99
CA LEU A 117 4.32 -6.19 -13.82
C LEU A 117 5.29 -7.36 -13.96
N HIS A 118 6.13 -7.35 -15.01
CA HIS A 118 7.15 -8.39 -15.20
C HIS A 118 8.12 -8.45 -13.99
N LEU A 119 8.54 -7.29 -13.48
CA LEU A 119 9.38 -7.23 -12.29
C LEU A 119 8.66 -7.78 -11.05
N ILE A 120 7.37 -7.49 -10.86
CA ILE A 120 6.55 -8.03 -9.77
C ILE A 120 6.50 -9.56 -9.86
N GLN A 121 6.24 -10.10 -11.05
CA GLN A 121 6.13 -11.55 -11.28
C GLN A 121 7.44 -12.28 -10.99
N GLY A 122 8.59 -11.65 -11.29
CA GLY A 122 9.92 -12.19 -10.95
C GLY A 122 10.41 -11.86 -9.54
N SER A 123 9.59 -11.24 -8.69
CA SER A 123 9.92 -10.94 -7.30
C SER A 123 9.31 -11.96 -6.36
N ASP A 124 9.90 -12.11 -5.18
CA ASP A 124 9.37 -12.99 -4.13
C ASP A 124 9.00 -12.21 -2.88
N ASP A 125 8.17 -12.83 -2.04
CA ASP A 125 7.82 -12.34 -0.71
C ASP A 125 7.37 -10.87 -0.67
N PHE A 126 7.95 -10.11 0.25
CA PHE A 126 7.64 -8.71 0.46
C PHE A 126 8.08 -7.80 -0.68
N ASP A 127 9.07 -8.23 -1.47
CA ASP A 127 9.49 -7.47 -2.63
C ASP A 127 8.39 -7.41 -3.70
N ARG A 128 7.68 -8.53 -3.88
CA ARG A 128 6.50 -8.62 -4.74
C ARG A 128 5.40 -7.69 -4.25
N ILE A 129 5.07 -7.73 -2.96
CA ILE A 129 4.05 -6.86 -2.34
C ILE A 129 4.39 -5.38 -2.51
N ALA A 130 5.61 -4.98 -2.17
CA ALA A 130 6.01 -3.58 -2.21
C ALA A 130 6.04 -3.03 -3.65
N ARG A 131 6.46 -3.83 -4.63
CA ARG A 131 6.40 -3.44 -6.05
C ARG A 131 4.97 -3.40 -6.58
N ALA A 132 4.14 -4.38 -6.21
CA ALA A 132 2.72 -4.38 -6.54
C ALA A 132 2.02 -3.16 -5.95
N ARG A 133 2.36 -2.75 -4.71
CA ARG A 133 1.82 -1.53 -4.13
C ARG A 133 2.17 -0.29 -4.95
N ILE A 134 3.43 -0.15 -5.37
CA ILE A 134 3.86 0.94 -6.25
C ILE A 134 3.06 0.93 -7.56
N PHE A 135 2.88 -0.25 -8.18
CA PHE A 135 2.08 -0.36 -9.38
C PHE A 135 0.65 0.17 -9.15
N LEU A 136 0.01 -0.25 -8.05
CA LEU A 136 -1.36 0.15 -7.73
C LEU A 136 -1.47 1.65 -7.42
N ASP A 137 -0.44 2.31 -6.91
CA ASP A 137 -0.44 3.75 -6.65
C ASP A 137 -0.11 4.59 -7.90
N GLU A 138 0.76 4.07 -8.76
CA GLU A 138 1.32 4.81 -9.90
C GLU A 138 0.54 4.61 -11.20
N PHE A 139 -0.06 3.43 -11.40
CA PHE A 139 -0.77 3.07 -12.64
C PHE A 139 -2.26 2.77 -12.41
N PRO A 140 -3.06 3.73 -11.90
CA PRO A 140 -4.47 3.50 -11.57
C PRO A 140 -5.36 3.21 -12.80
N ARG A 141 -4.90 3.55 -14.00
CA ARG A 141 -5.62 3.38 -15.27
C ARG A 141 -5.05 2.24 -16.13
N SER A 142 -4.02 1.54 -15.68
CA SER A 142 -3.46 0.44 -16.47
C SER A 142 -4.46 -0.71 -16.59
N PRO A 143 -4.64 -1.31 -17.78
CA PRO A 143 -5.48 -2.49 -17.95
C PRO A 143 -4.93 -3.71 -17.19
N LEU A 144 -3.66 -3.69 -16.78
CA LEU A 144 -3.00 -4.77 -16.03
C LEU A 144 -3.28 -4.71 -14.52
N ARG A 145 -3.97 -3.67 -14.04
CA ARG A 145 -4.28 -3.51 -12.62
C ARG A 145 -5.02 -4.71 -12.00
N PRO A 146 -6.00 -5.37 -12.66
CA PRO A 146 -6.66 -6.55 -12.09
C PRO A 146 -5.67 -7.68 -11.79
N ALA A 147 -4.75 -7.97 -12.71
CA ALA A 147 -3.69 -8.96 -12.51
C ALA A 147 -2.81 -8.62 -11.30
N VAL A 148 -2.44 -7.35 -11.14
CA VAL A 148 -1.64 -6.89 -9.99
C VAL A 148 -2.42 -6.96 -8.68
N LEU A 149 -3.72 -6.61 -8.67
CA LEU A 149 -4.57 -6.73 -7.48
C LEU A 149 -4.67 -8.19 -7.01
N LEU A 150 -4.81 -9.12 -7.96
CA LEU A 150 -4.84 -10.55 -7.67
C LEU A 150 -3.51 -10.99 -7.03
N LEU A 151 -2.38 -10.72 -7.70
CA LEU A 151 -1.04 -11.04 -7.19
C LEU A 151 -0.79 -10.46 -5.79
N TYR A 152 -1.18 -9.21 -5.58
CA TYR A 152 -1.03 -8.53 -4.29
C TYR A 152 -1.84 -9.20 -3.17
N GLY A 153 -3.08 -9.61 -3.45
CA GLY A 153 -3.91 -10.32 -2.48
C GLY A 153 -3.43 -11.73 -2.18
N THR A 154 -3.02 -12.48 -3.22
CA THR A 154 -2.46 -13.82 -3.05
C THR A 154 -1.19 -13.79 -2.20
N GLU A 155 -0.25 -12.89 -2.49
CA GLU A 155 0.98 -12.77 -1.70
C GLU A 155 0.71 -12.27 -0.27
N ALA A 156 -0.32 -11.44 -0.07
CA ALA A 156 -0.74 -11.03 1.27
C ALA A 156 -1.24 -12.22 2.11
N GLU A 157 -2.02 -13.13 1.53
CA GLU A 157 -2.49 -14.34 2.20
C GLU A 157 -1.32 -15.28 2.56
N GLU A 158 -0.40 -15.50 1.61
CA GLU A 158 0.79 -16.32 1.87
C GLU A 158 1.68 -15.70 2.97
N ALA A 159 1.83 -14.37 2.96
CA ALA A 159 2.52 -13.66 4.02
C ALA A 159 1.82 -13.83 5.39
N ALA A 160 0.49 -13.82 5.43
CA ALA A 160 -0.28 -14.06 6.66
C ALA A 160 0.04 -15.45 7.27
N ALA A 161 0.09 -16.49 6.42
CA ALA A 161 0.46 -17.83 6.86
C ALA A 161 1.90 -17.89 7.42
N ARG A 162 2.87 -17.30 6.72
CA ARG A 162 4.28 -17.24 7.18
C ARG A 162 4.42 -16.49 8.50
N LEU A 163 3.80 -15.31 8.61
CA LEU A 163 3.81 -14.50 9.82
C LEU A 163 3.16 -15.21 11.01
N SER A 164 2.13 -16.02 10.76
CA SER A 164 1.48 -16.83 11.80
C SER A 164 2.46 -17.84 12.39
N HIS A 165 3.16 -18.57 11.53
CA HIS A 165 4.20 -19.52 11.95
C HIS A 165 5.34 -18.84 12.71
N ASP A 166 5.81 -17.70 12.21
CA ASP A 166 6.90 -16.96 12.84
C ASP A 166 6.49 -16.35 14.19
N ALA A 167 5.27 -15.83 14.31
CA ALA A 167 4.72 -15.31 15.55
C ALA A 167 4.56 -16.41 16.59
N VAL A 168 3.97 -17.56 16.25
CA VAL A 168 3.85 -18.70 17.17
C VAL A 168 5.23 -19.20 17.64
N ARG A 169 6.23 -19.23 16.75
CA ARG A 169 7.60 -19.66 17.10
C ARG A 169 8.28 -18.69 18.07
N ARG A 170 8.05 -17.38 17.92
CA ARG A 170 8.73 -16.33 18.71
C ARG A 170 7.99 -15.95 19.98
N LEU A 171 6.67 -15.98 19.98
CA LEU A 171 5.81 -15.61 21.10
C LEU A 171 5.52 -16.84 21.97
N LYS A 172 6.40 -17.13 22.92
CA LYS A 172 6.29 -18.33 23.76
C LYS A 172 5.19 -18.18 24.82
N GLU A 173 4.19 -19.06 24.78
CA GLU A 173 3.03 -18.97 25.68
C GLU A 173 3.34 -18.80 27.18
N PRO A 174 4.35 -19.48 27.78
CA PRO A 174 4.65 -19.28 29.19
C PRO A 174 5.07 -17.85 29.52
N GLU A 175 5.86 -17.23 28.63
CA GLU A 175 6.30 -15.84 28.76
C GLU A 175 5.11 -14.87 28.61
N LEU A 176 4.21 -15.14 27.66
CA LEU A 176 3.03 -14.29 27.42
C LEU A 176 2.06 -14.30 28.61
N ARG A 177 1.83 -15.49 29.20
CA ARG A 177 0.96 -15.64 30.39
C ARG A 177 1.54 -14.91 31.60
N ALA A 178 2.87 -14.94 31.78
CA ALA A 178 3.53 -14.23 32.86
C ALA A 178 3.42 -12.70 32.73
N GLY A 179 3.36 -12.17 31.50
CA GLY A 179 3.24 -10.73 31.24
C GLY A 179 1.85 -10.14 31.51
N GLY A 180 0.82 -10.96 31.78
CA GLY A 180 -0.50 -10.49 32.23
C GLY A 180 -1.41 -9.85 31.17
N ALA A 181 -0.91 -9.54 29.97
CA ALA A 181 -1.72 -9.04 28.87
C ALA A 181 -2.48 -10.18 28.13
N PRO A 182 -3.63 -9.88 27.49
CA PRO A 182 -4.34 -10.84 26.67
C PRO A 182 -3.48 -11.38 25.51
N LEU A 183 -3.64 -12.66 25.17
CA LEU A 183 -2.85 -13.33 24.14
C LEU A 183 -2.87 -12.59 22.79
N HIS A 184 -4.06 -12.19 22.33
CA HIS A 184 -4.22 -11.51 21.05
C HIS A 184 -3.47 -10.17 20.98
N SER A 185 -3.25 -9.50 22.11
CA SER A 185 -2.52 -8.24 22.15
C SER A 185 -1.06 -8.43 21.72
N TYR A 186 -0.42 -9.54 22.08
CA TYR A 186 0.95 -9.83 21.65
C TYR A 186 1.04 -10.09 20.15
N PHE A 187 0.07 -10.83 19.60
CA PHE A 187 0.03 -11.13 18.16
C PHE A 187 -0.26 -9.87 17.32
N LEU A 188 -1.22 -9.04 17.72
CA LEU A 188 -1.52 -7.79 17.01
C LEU A 188 -0.40 -6.75 17.11
N ASN A 189 0.47 -6.85 18.11
CA ASN A 189 1.67 -6.02 18.24
C ASN A 189 2.94 -6.72 17.73
N PHE A 190 2.80 -7.78 16.93
CA PHE A 190 3.94 -8.45 16.32
C PHE A 190 4.62 -7.52 15.30
N ASN A 191 5.86 -7.15 15.58
CA ASN A 191 6.60 -6.11 14.85
C ASN A 191 6.77 -6.36 13.34
N GLU A 192 6.72 -7.61 12.89
CA GLU A 192 6.84 -7.92 11.45
C GLU A 192 5.60 -7.52 10.66
N LEU A 193 4.45 -7.29 11.31
CA LEU A 193 3.22 -6.79 10.66
C LEU A 193 3.40 -5.39 10.08
N ASP A 194 4.20 -4.54 10.74
CA ASP A 194 4.38 -3.13 10.40
C ASP A 194 4.77 -2.90 8.94
N ARG A 195 5.66 -3.75 8.41
CA ARG A 195 6.17 -3.56 7.05
C ARG A 195 5.06 -3.78 6.01
N TYR A 196 4.15 -4.70 6.26
CA TYR A 196 3.00 -5.00 5.39
C TYR A 196 1.90 -3.95 5.54
N GLN A 197 1.64 -3.49 6.77
CA GLN A 197 0.71 -2.37 7.03
C GLN A 197 1.11 -1.10 6.29
N ARG A 198 2.42 -0.78 6.23
CA ARG A 198 2.93 0.34 5.42
C ARG A 198 2.70 0.17 3.92
N GLN A 199 2.54 -1.06 3.43
CA GLN A 199 2.14 -1.34 2.05
C GLN A 199 0.62 -1.32 1.84
N GLY A 200 -0.18 -1.11 2.89
CA GLY A 200 -1.64 -1.12 2.83
C GLY A 200 -2.28 -2.50 3.02
N ILE A 201 -1.55 -3.47 3.58
CA ILE A 201 -2.09 -4.78 3.94
C ILE A 201 -2.52 -4.75 5.40
N ALA A 202 -3.78 -5.09 5.65
CA ALA A 202 -4.29 -5.31 7.00
C ALA A 202 -4.46 -6.82 7.24
N PHE A 203 -4.07 -7.25 8.44
CA PHE A 203 -4.28 -8.61 8.90
C PHE A 203 -5.28 -8.60 10.05
N THR A 204 -6.19 -9.58 10.03
CA THR A 204 -7.01 -9.94 11.20
C THR A 204 -6.35 -11.11 11.91
N PHE A 205 -6.61 -11.26 13.22
CA PHE A 205 -6.04 -12.34 14.02
C PHE A 205 -7.16 -13.22 14.57
N ASP A 206 -7.09 -14.51 14.29
CA ASP A 206 -7.95 -15.53 14.89
C ASP A 206 -7.30 -16.06 16.17
N GLN A 207 -7.97 -15.86 17.30
CA GLN A 207 -7.46 -16.28 18.61
C GLN A 207 -7.49 -17.80 18.81
N MET A 208 -8.42 -18.51 18.16
CA MET A 208 -8.59 -19.95 18.30
C MET A 208 -7.48 -20.70 17.57
N THR A 209 -7.23 -20.32 16.32
CA THR A 209 -6.18 -20.95 15.50
C THR A 209 -4.81 -20.30 15.67
N LYS A 210 -4.75 -19.11 16.27
CA LYS A 210 -3.55 -18.27 16.42
C LYS A 210 -2.93 -17.90 15.07
N GLN A 211 -3.77 -17.64 14.08
CA GLN A 211 -3.35 -17.30 12.72
C GLN A 211 -3.74 -15.88 12.36
N PHE A 212 -2.89 -15.25 11.56
CA PHE A 212 -3.21 -14.05 10.82
C PHE A 212 -3.93 -14.43 9.54
N HIS A 213 -4.93 -13.62 9.17
CA HIS A 213 -5.64 -13.70 7.90
C HIS A 213 -5.58 -12.35 7.20
N TYR A 214 -5.44 -12.35 5.87
CA TYR A 214 -5.55 -11.12 5.11
C TYR A 214 -7.01 -10.65 5.07
N ASP A 215 -7.24 -9.34 5.20
CA ASP A 215 -8.58 -8.74 5.21
C ASP A 215 -9.31 -8.76 3.84
N GLY A 216 -8.65 -9.26 2.80
CA GLY A 216 -9.20 -9.40 1.45
C GLY A 216 -9.48 -8.05 0.75
N ALA A 217 -8.86 -6.94 1.17
CA ALA A 217 -9.14 -5.62 0.59
C ALA A 217 -8.91 -5.57 -0.93
N SER A 218 -7.84 -6.18 -1.43
CA SER A 218 -7.53 -6.20 -2.86
C SER A 218 -8.52 -7.04 -3.66
N TRP A 219 -8.96 -8.18 -3.13
CA TRP A 219 -10.00 -9.02 -3.75
C TRP A 219 -11.33 -8.29 -3.82
N ARG A 220 -11.73 -7.59 -2.74
CA ARG A 220 -12.92 -6.74 -2.74
C ARG A 220 -12.81 -5.61 -3.77
N GLU A 221 -11.65 -4.97 -3.89
CA GLU A 221 -11.42 -3.97 -4.93
C GLU A 221 -11.55 -4.58 -6.33
N LEU A 222 -10.95 -5.75 -6.56
CA LEU A 222 -10.94 -6.45 -7.84
C LEU A 222 -12.38 -6.79 -8.28
N VAL A 223 -13.16 -7.43 -7.41
CA VAL A 223 -14.55 -7.81 -7.74
C VAL A 223 -15.43 -6.57 -7.95
N ARG A 224 -15.23 -5.52 -7.16
CA ARG A 224 -16.05 -4.29 -7.23
C ARG A 224 -15.73 -3.44 -8.45
N ARG A 225 -14.45 -3.22 -8.76
CA ARG A 225 -14.00 -2.32 -9.84
C ARG A 225 -13.81 -3.03 -11.17
N TYR A 226 -13.48 -4.31 -11.15
CA TYR A 226 -13.15 -5.12 -12.33
C TYR A 226 -13.98 -6.40 -12.38
N PRO A 227 -15.32 -6.34 -12.25
CA PRO A 227 -16.17 -7.54 -12.15
C PRO A 227 -16.12 -8.47 -13.37
N ARG A 228 -15.66 -7.97 -14.52
CA ARG A 228 -15.56 -8.69 -15.80
C ARG A 228 -14.14 -9.13 -16.17
N SER A 229 -13.15 -8.86 -15.33
CA SER A 229 -11.77 -9.30 -15.61
C SER A 229 -11.64 -10.81 -15.42
N PRO A 230 -10.66 -11.46 -16.08
CA PRO A 230 -10.43 -12.90 -15.93
C PRO A 230 -10.00 -13.30 -14.49
N GLU A 231 -9.49 -12.35 -13.69
CA GLU A 231 -9.11 -12.56 -12.29
C GLU A 231 -10.29 -12.48 -11.31
N ALA A 232 -11.42 -11.90 -11.72
CA ALA A 232 -12.58 -11.70 -10.85
C ALA A 232 -13.18 -12.98 -10.27
N PRO A 233 -13.31 -14.10 -11.03
CA PRO A 233 -13.76 -15.37 -10.47
C PRO A 233 -12.88 -15.87 -9.32
N GLN A 234 -11.56 -15.76 -9.45
CA GLN A 234 -10.64 -16.20 -8.40
C GLN A 234 -10.76 -15.34 -7.15
N ALA A 235 -10.85 -14.01 -7.30
CA ALA A 235 -11.06 -13.12 -6.15
C ALA A 235 -12.39 -13.39 -5.43
N ARG A 236 -13.47 -13.73 -6.15
CA ARG A 236 -14.75 -14.13 -5.54
C ARG A 236 -14.61 -15.42 -4.73
N ALA A 237 -13.89 -16.40 -5.25
CA ALA A 237 -13.66 -17.66 -4.54
C ALA A 237 -12.94 -17.42 -3.21
N HIS A 238 -11.87 -16.61 -3.20
CA HIS A 238 -11.16 -16.25 -1.98
C HIS A 238 -12.06 -15.51 -0.97
N LEU A 239 -12.88 -14.56 -1.42
CA LEU A 239 -13.80 -13.85 -0.53
C LEU A 239 -14.87 -14.77 0.06
N ALA A 240 -15.36 -15.76 -0.68
CA ALA A 240 -16.31 -16.74 -0.15
C ALA A 240 -15.68 -17.58 0.96
N THR A 241 -14.41 -17.96 0.83
CA THR A 241 -13.66 -18.65 1.89
C THR A 241 -13.51 -17.77 3.13
N LEU A 242 -13.16 -16.49 2.98
CA LEU A 242 -13.02 -15.57 4.11
C LEU A 242 -14.33 -15.37 4.88
N SER A 243 -15.45 -15.18 4.19
CA SER A 243 -16.76 -15.01 4.83
C SER A 243 -17.19 -16.24 5.63
N GLY A 244 -16.89 -17.45 5.11
CA GLY A 244 -17.18 -18.70 5.82
C GLY A 244 -16.34 -18.91 7.07
N THR A 245 -15.16 -18.29 7.16
CA THR A 245 -14.31 -18.32 8.36
C THR A 245 -14.81 -17.34 9.43
N SER A 246 -15.37 -16.19 9.04
CA SER A 246 -15.84 -15.17 9.99
C SER A 246 -17.14 -15.54 10.73
N GLU A 247 -17.87 -16.56 10.27
CA GLU A 247 -19.11 -17.06 10.90
C GLU A 247 -18.90 -18.21 11.89
N ARG A 248 -17.64 -18.61 12.15
CA ARG A 248 -17.26 -19.65 13.11
C ARG A 248 -16.57 -19.06 14.33
#